data_AF-A0A950NIJ5-F1
#
_entry.id   AF-A0A950NIJ5-F1
#
_cell.length_a   1.000
_cell.length_b   1.000
_cell.length_c   1.000
_cell.angle_alpha   90.00
_cell.angle_beta   90.00
_cell.angle_gamma   90.00
#
_symmetry.space_group_name_H-M   'P 1'
#
loop_
_entity.id
_entity.type
_entity.pdbx_description
1 polymer ?
#
loop_
_entity_poly.entity_id
_entity_poly.type
_entity_poly.pdbx_seq_one_letter_code
_entity_poly.pdbx_strand_id
1 'polypeptide(L)'
;MSSGAERQEKKKFLIWKRNKRDKLIREHLEELKREQERIEERKEEQSARPASVVKDAEIWSAKTQEIRNRLTGKKREAKDRWNRFAGTEGGGGKGL
;
A
#
# COMPACT_ATOMS: atom_id res chain seq x y z
N MET A 1 35.13 48.99 25.43
CA MET A 1 33.67 49.20 25.25
C MET A 1 33.29 48.65 23.88
N SER A 2 32.55 47.54 23.77
CA SER A 2 32.12 47.04 22.45
C SER A 2 31.25 48.08 21.76
N SER A 3 31.61 48.44 20.54
CA SER A 3 30.90 49.44 19.73
C SER A 3 29.46 49.00 19.50
N GLY A 4 28.51 49.95 19.48
CA GLY A 4 27.10 49.66 19.23
C GLY A 4 26.85 48.87 17.93
N ALA A 5 27.75 49.00 16.96
CA ALA A 5 27.73 48.25 15.70
C ALA A 5 27.90 46.73 15.89
N GLU A 6 28.86 46.29 16.71
CA GLU A 6 29.09 44.86 16.99
C GLU A 6 27.87 44.18 17.64
N ARG A 7 27.13 44.92 18.48
CA ARG A 7 25.91 44.42 19.11
C ARG A 7 24.78 44.23 18.10
N GLN A 8 24.66 45.13 17.13
CA GLN A 8 23.65 45.05 16.07
C GLN A 8 23.93 43.90 15.09
N GLU A 9 25.19 43.69 14.71
CA GLU A 9 25.59 42.57 13.86
C GLU A 9 25.34 41.21 14.52
N LYS A 10 25.70 41.07 15.81
CA LYS A 10 25.41 39.87 16.59
C LYS A 10 23.90 39.59 16.64
N LYS A 11 23.07 40.63 16.82
CA LYS A 11 21.61 40.49 16.83
C LYS A 11 21.08 40.02 15.48
N LYS A 12 21.54 40.59 14.37
CA LYS A 12 21.17 40.16 13.00
C LYS A 12 21.56 38.71 12.74
N PHE A 13 22.75 38.30 13.17
CA PHE A 13 23.23 36.93 13.02
C PHE A 13 22.39 35.91 13.80
N LEU A 14 21.99 36.26 15.04
CA LEU A 14 21.10 35.41 15.84
C LEU A 14 19.71 35.26 15.21
N ILE A 15 19.16 36.36 14.68
CA ILE A 15 17.88 36.34 13.95
C ILE A 15 18.00 35.48 12.70
N TRP A 16 19.08 35.62 11.94
CA TRP A 16 19.33 34.80 10.75
C TRP A 16 19.41 33.30 11.08
N LYS A 17 20.15 32.94 12.14
CA LYS A 17 20.23 31.55 12.61
C LYS A 17 18.86 30.99 12.99
N ARG A 18 18.06 31.78 13.70
CA ARG A 18 16.68 31.39 14.07
C ARG A 18 15.80 31.20 12.83
N ASN A 19 15.81 32.16 11.91
CA ASN A 19 15.04 32.08 10.68
C ASN A 19 15.44 30.87 9.82
N LYS A 20 16.74 30.53 9.78
CA LYS A 20 17.24 29.34 9.07
C LYS A 20 16.68 28.05 9.69
N ARG A 21 16.67 27.94 11.02
CA ARG A 21 16.04 26.81 11.73
C ARG A 21 14.55 26.75 11.46
N ASP A 22 13.85 27.87 11.55
CA ASP A 22 12.40 27.95 11.33
C ASP A 22 12.01 27.64 9.88
N LYS A 23 12.91 27.85 8.91
CA LYS A 23 12.71 27.43 7.51
C LYS A 23 12.71 25.91 7.38
N LEU A 24 13.70 25.24 7.97
CA LEU A 24 13.82 23.77 7.93
C LEU A 24 12.63 23.09 8.61
N ILE A 25 12.18 23.64 9.75
CA ILE A 25 11.00 23.12 10.45
C ILE A 25 9.75 23.24 9.57
N ARG A 26 9.57 24.38 8.90
CA ARG A 26 8.43 24.59 8.00
C ARG A 26 8.44 23.63 6.81
N GLU A 27 9.60 23.47 6.17
CA GLU A 27 9.77 22.51 5.06
C GLU A 27 9.39 21.10 5.51
N HIS A 28 9.88 20.65 6.67
CA HIS A 28 9.56 19.32 7.18
C HIS A 28 8.09 19.15 7.59
N LEU A 29 7.46 20.20 8.13
CA LEU A 29 6.02 20.17 8.44
C LEU A 29 5.16 20.11 7.17
N GLU A 30 5.57 20.76 6.09
CA GLU A 30 4.88 20.67 4.80
C GLU A 30 5.02 19.28 4.18
N GLU A 31 6.20 18.66 4.26
CA GLU A 31 6.41 17.27 3.82
C GLU A 31 5.53 16.29 4.60
N LEU A 32 5.45 16.43 5.92
CA LEU A 32 4.60 15.58 6.75
C LEU A 32 3.11 15.73 6.42
N LYS A 33 2.65 16.95 6.15
CA LYS A 33 1.26 17.18 5.70
C LYS A 33 0.97 16.49 4.37
N ARG A 34 1.86 16.62 3.38
CA ARG A 34 1.72 15.95 2.08
C ARG A 34 1.78 14.42 2.18
N GLU A 35 2.55 13.89 3.14
CA GLU A 35 2.58 12.45 3.42
C GLU A 35 1.27 11.98 4.05
N GLN A 36 0.71 12.75 5.00
CA GLN A 36 -0.59 12.46 5.60
C GLN A 36 -1.71 12.46 4.57
N GLU A 37 -1.79 13.48 3.70
CA GLU A 37 -2.78 13.56 2.63
C GLU A 37 -2.71 12.35 1.69
N ARG A 38 -1.49 11.91 1.29
CA ARG A 38 -1.31 10.70 0.47
C ARG A 38 -1.75 9.42 1.17
N ILE A 39 -1.54 9.31 2.49
CA ILE A 39 -1.97 8.15 3.27
C ILE A 39 -3.49 8.15 3.41
N GLU A 40 -4.10 9.31 3.63
CA GLU A 40 -5.55 9.47 3.73
C GLU A 40 -6.24 9.15 2.41
N GLU A 41 -5.73 9.66 1.29
CA GLU A 41 -6.20 9.31 -0.06
C GLU A 41 -6.11 7.79 -0.32
N ARG A 42 -4.98 7.14 0.03
CA ARG A 42 -4.85 5.68 -0.06
C ARG A 42 -5.83 4.93 0.84
N LYS A 43 -6.13 5.45 2.03
CA LYS A 43 -7.09 4.85 2.95
C LYS A 43 -8.52 5.02 2.42
N GLU A 44 -8.85 6.18 1.86
CA GLU A 44 -10.15 6.41 1.23
C GLU A 44 -10.32 5.52 0.00
N GLU A 45 -9.30 5.36 -0.85
CA GLU A 45 -9.32 4.41 -1.96
C GLU A 45 -9.49 2.96 -1.50
N GLN A 46 -8.85 2.57 -0.39
CA GLN A 46 -9.00 1.24 0.20
C GLN A 46 -10.34 1.04 0.90
N SER A 47 -10.91 2.09 1.48
CA SER A 47 -12.22 2.10 2.14
C SER A 47 -13.38 2.16 1.16
N ALA A 48 -13.17 2.76 -0.02
CA ALA A 48 -14.14 2.84 -1.10
C ALA A 48 -14.21 1.55 -1.93
N ARG A 49 -13.20 0.67 -1.83
CA ARG A 49 -13.40 -0.72 -2.19
C ARG A 49 -14.46 -1.26 -1.25
N PRO A 50 -15.60 -1.77 -1.76
CA PRO A 50 -16.54 -2.45 -0.89
C PRO A 50 -15.70 -3.49 -0.15
N ALA A 51 -15.79 -3.51 1.18
CA ALA A 51 -15.30 -4.62 1.97
C ALA A 51 -15.92 -5.86 1.34
N SER A 52 -15.18 -6.49 0.41
CA SER A 52 -15.66 -7.62 -0.35
C SER A 52 -15.80 -8.65 0.73
N VAL A 53 -17.05 -8.83 1.15
CA VAL A 53 -17.49 -9.54 2.32
C VAL A 53 -16.51 -10.67 2.54
N VAL A 54 -15.58 -10.50 3.49
CA VAL A 54 -14.88 -11.63 4.06
C VAL A 54 -15.98 -12.26 4.90
N LYS A 55 -16.95 -12.87 4.20
CA LYS A 55 -17.86 -13.86 4.76
C LYS A 55 -16.89 -14.76 5.45
N ASP A 56 -17.02 -14.89 6.76
CA ASP A 56 -16.28 -15.82 7.59
C ASP A 56 -16.12 -17.11 6.79
N ALA A 57 -15.02 -17.19 6.06
CA ALA A 57 -14.81 -18.24 5.10
C ALA A 57 -14.26 -19.30 6.00
N GLU A 58 -15.19 -20.05 6.61
CA GLU A 58 -14.95 -21.14 7.52
C GLU A 58 -13.65 -21.80 7.06
N ILE A 59 -12.57 -21.56 7.80
CA ILE A 59 -11.23 -21.90 7.34
C ILE A 59 -11.12 -23.40 7.54
N TRP A 60 -11.56 -24.14 6.53
CA TRP A 60 -11.51 -25.59 6.55
C TRP A 60 -10.05 -26.02 6.61
N SER A 61 -9.76 -27.02 7.45
CA SER A 61 -8.43 -27.63 7.45
C SER A 61 -8.08 -28.07 6.03
N ALA A 62 -6.80 -28.00 5.65
CA ALA A 62 -6.35 -28.34 4.28
C ALA A 62 -6.89 -29.70 3.81
N LYS A 63 -6.98 -30.67 4.72
CA LYS A 63 -7.53 -32.01 4.47
C LYS A 63 -9.03 -31.98 4.19
N THR A 64 -9.80 -31.20 4.95
CA THR A 64 -11.25 -31.03 4.73
C THR A 64 -11.53 -30.33 3.40
N GLN A 65 -10.72 -29.33 3.05
CA GLN A 65 -10.85 -28.62 1.78
C GLN A 65 -10.53 -29.51 0.57
N GLU A 66 -9.54 -30.40 0.69
CA GLU A 66 -9.23 -31.37 -0.36
C GLU A 66 -10.38 -32.37 -0.59
N ILE A 67 -10.96 -32.91 0.50
CA ILE A 67 -12.13 -33.80 0.42
C ILE A 67 -13.30 -33.08 -0.25
N ARG A 68 -13.57 -31.82 0.13
CA ARG A 68 -14.61 -31.01 -0.50
C ARG A 68 -14.36 -30.82 -1.99
N ASN A 69 -13.15 -30.41 -2.37
CA ASN A 69 -12.78 -30.17 -3.77
C ASN A 69 -12.88 -31.43 -4.64
N ARG A 70 -12.67 -32.60 -4.03
CA ARG A 70 -12.89 -33.91 -4.68
C ARG A 70 -14.37 -34.20 -4.88
N LEU A 71 -15.20 -33.97 -3.87
CA LEU A 71 -16.65 -34.22 -3.91
C LEU A 71 -17.39 -33.24 -4.82
N THR A 72 -16.99 -31.97 -4.84
CA THR A 72 -17.63 -30.92 -5.65
C THR A 72 -17.07 -30.84 -7.08
N GLY A 73 -16.17 -31.75 -7.48
CA GLY A 73 -15.60 -31.77 -8.84
C GLY A 73 -14.61 -30.64 -9.15
N LYS A 74 -14.39 -29.68 -8.25
CA LYS A 74 -13.49 -28.54 -8.43
C LYS A 74 -12.06 -28.94 -8.79
N LYS A 75 -11.58 -30.09 -8.29
CA LYS A 75 -10.26 -30.63 -8.66
C LYS A 75 -10.19 -31.04 -10.14
N ARG A 76 -11.29 -31.55 -10.71
CA ARG A 76 -11.39 -31.86 -12.15
C ARG A 76 -11.48 -30.59 -12.98
N GLU A 77 -12.33 -29.64 -12.58
CA GLU A 77 -12.44 -28.35 -13.28
C GLU A 77 -11.13 -27.56 -13.31
N ALA A 78 -10.38 -27.54 -12.20
CA ALA A 78 -9.06 -26.90 -12.15
C ALA A 78 -8.07 -27.58 -13.11
N LYS A 79 -8.09 -28.92 -13.16
CA LYS A 79 -7.27 -29.70 -14.08
C LYS A 79 -7.66 -29.45 -15.54
N ASP A 80 -8.95 -29.38 -15.85
CA ASP A 80 -9.44 -29.11 -17.20
C ASP A 80 -9.13 -27.67 -17.65
N ARG A 81 -9.20 -26.69 -16.74
CA ARG A 81 -8.76 -25.31 -17.02
C ARG A 81 -7.26 -25.25 -17.31
N TRP A 82 -6.46 -25.96 -16.50
CA TRP A 82 -5.02 -26.06 -16.74
C TRP A 82 -4.73 -26.72 -18.09
N ASN A 83 -5.38 -27.84 -18.40
CA ASN A 83 -5.19 -28.55 -19.65
C ASN A 83 -5.60 -27.71 -20.88
N ARG A 84 -6.67 -26.91 -20.76
CA ARG A 84 -7.07 -25.93 -21.80
C ARG A 84 -6.03 -24.84 -21.98
N PHE A 85 -5.48 -24.31 -20.88
CA PHE A 85 -4.45 -23.27 -20.92
C PHE A 85 -3.12 -23.78 -21.49
N ALA A 86 -2.68 -24.96 -21.06
CA ALA A 86 -1.43 -25.58 -21.47
C ALA A 86 -1.51 -26.29 -22.84
N GLY A 87 -2.69 -26.33 -23.48
CA GLY A 87 -2.89 -26.99 -24.77
C GLY A 87 -2.68 -28.50 -24.76
N THR A 88 -2.75 -29.14 -23.60
CA THR A 88 -2.49 -30.58 -23.45
C THR A 88 -3.72 -31.43 -23.76
N GLU A 89 -3.53 -32.63 -24.30
CA GLU A 89 -4.61 -33.57 -24.63
C GLU A 89 -5.54 -33.83 -23.43
N GLY A 90 -6.84 -33.58 -23.66
CA GLY A 90 -7.90 -33.65 -22.65
C GLY A 90 -8.67 -32.33 -22.48
N GLY A 91 -8.10 -31.21 -22.92
CA GLY A 91 -8.72 -29.89 -22.83
C GLY A 91 -9.53 -29.47 -24.05
N GLY A 92 -10.16 -30.37 -24.82
CA GLY A 92 -10.98 -29.99 -25.98
C GLY A 92 -10.29 -29.00 -26.92
N GLY A 93 -8.99 -29.19 -27.13
CA GLY A 93 -8.21 -28.43 -28.10
C GLY A 93 -8.83 -28.66 -29.47
N LYS A 94 -9.52 -27.63 -29.95
CA LYS A 94 -10.01 -27.52 -31.31
C LYS A 94 -8.84 -27.87 -32.22
N GLY A 95 -8.92 -29.00 -32.92
CA GLY A 95 -7.93 -29.37 -33.91
C GLY A 95 -7.80 -28.22 -34.90
N LEU A 96 -6.59 -27.66 -34.95
CA LEU A 96 -5.87 -27.08 -36.08
C LEU A 96 -4.51 -26.60 -35.56
#